data_AF-A0A9X1ZDD5-F1
#
_entry.id   AF-A0A9X1ZDD5-F1
#
_cell.length_a   1.000
_cell.length_b   1.000
_cell.length_c   1.000
_cell.angle_alpha   90.00
_cell.angle_beta   90.00
_cell.angle_gamma   90.00
#
_symmetry.space_group_name_H-M   'P 1'
#
loop_
_entity.id
_entity.type
_entity.pdbx_description
1 polymer ?
#
loop_
_entity_poly.entity_id
_entity_poly.type
_entity_poly.pdbx_seq_one_letter_code
_entity_poly.pdbx_strand_id
1 'polypeptide(L)'
;MFFGFDDDINLKAKECAEYCRRIVIDPSAIQFISIHHQALDETQSHINSKVNLGSMPETLGSDAEQLLAFNRIYPEKYGNDTGLLPVIDQIHPEQCGNDAELLPATDQIHLEQCGNDAELLPAIDQVHPEKCGNDAELLPAIDQVHPEKCGNDTERLPAFNQSQIKDCSADTKELIADLTSKQQQTLYEFLSRYIESFGLKRLELNQSMKISGCIKRYSDKRWWLKKFRKVITQANEKAALHLNFVNSKRQIYASNITTKNRITQRLRNEELLSSSVIINDAGQRYTLKEVSDLNVSNPKIRKDELICRARGFENLAKDEGHEALFITVTCPSKYHRAFSKSGAPNPKWQGLMPDEANTYLNHQWQKTRAEFKRKNINPYGFRVVEPQHDGTPHWHMLFFIEAEKLEIMQDIIRHYALEVDGDEKGAQENRCDFKKIDPNKGSATGYILKYIVKNIDGEGLGTDKFGNDSVLVAQRIDAWASCWCIRQFQQIGGASVSVWRELRRIRTKLFKTDAENNSSMLEQARLAADNSDWQGYNNVMGGVFGKSKDRPIKLHYELNIDEQTGECLPSYYDGEFTTKVKGLWFAGQAFLTRVYQWRVQKA
;
A
#
# COMPACT_ATOMS: atom_id res chain seq x y z
N MET A 1 9.00 5.21 19.86
CA MET A 1 9.14 5.86 18.53
C MET A 1 7.87 6.66 18.19
N PHE A 2 7.33 7.44 19.14
CA PHE A 2 6.24 8.38 18.86
C PHE A 2 6.87 9.75 18.65
N PHE A 3 6.39 10.52 17.66
CA PHE A 3 6.89 11.86 17.31
C PHE A 3 8.31 11.96 16.71
N GLY A 4 8.76 10.97 15.92
CA GLY A 4 10.02 11.10 15.18
C GLY A 4 9.91 12.08 14.01
N PHE A 5 10.87 12.98 13.84
CA PHE A 5 11.01 13.78 12.62
C PHE A 5 11.46 12.87 11.47
N ASP A 6 11.21 13.27 10.22
CA ASP A 6 11.55 12.44 9.04
C ASP A 6 13.06 12.12 8.99
N ASP A 7 13.90 13.01 9.52
CA ASP A 7 15.34 12.80 9.67
C ASP A 7 15.69 11.70 10.68
N ASP A 8 14.99 11.64 11.81
CA ASP A 8 15.15 10.57 12.80
C ASP A 8 14.75 9.21 12.22
N ILE A 9 13.66 9.18 11.44
CA ILE A 9 13.19 7.98 10.75
C ILE A 9 14.24 7.51 9.75
N ASN A 10 14.83 8.45 9.02
CA ASN A 10 15.86 8.20 8.02
C ASN A 10 17.15 7.65 8.65
N LEU A 11 17.59 8.26 9.75
CA LEU A 11 18.73 7.80 10.53
C LEU A 11 18.48 6.39 11.07
N LYS A 12 17.31 6.14 11.68
CA LYS A 12 17.01 4.84 12.25
C LYS A 12 16.90 3.74 11.19
N ALA A 13 16.33 4.05 10.03
CA ALA A 13 16.30 3.14 8.89
C ALA A 13 17.71 2.79 8.39
N LYS A 14 18.62 3.77 8.37
CA LYS A 14 20.02 3.55 8.00
C LYS A 14 20.71 2.62 9.01
N GLU A 15 20.59 2.89 10.30
CA GLU A 15 21.16 2.05 11.37
C GLU A 15 20.70 0.59 11.27
N CYS A 16 19.39 0.37 11.09
CA CYS A 16 18.83 -0.99 11.02
C CYS A 16 19.32 -1.74 9.79
N ALA A 17 19.37 -1.07 8.63
CA ALA A 17 19.89 -1.66 7.41
C ALA A 17 21.38 -1.97 7.49
N GLU A 18 22.17 -1.10 8.13
CA GLU A 18 23.60 -1.32 8.36
C GLU A 18 23.86 -2.47 9.33
N TYR A 19 23.08 -2.57 10.40
CA TYR A 19 23.11 -3.71 11.31
C TYR A 19 22.86 -5.02 10.57
N CYS A 20 21.79 -5.08 9.77
CA CYS A 20 21.48 -6.26 8.96
C CYS A 20 22.62 -6.56 7.97
N ARG A 21 23.13 -5.56 7.24
CA ARG A 21 24.26 -5.74 6.30
C ARG A 21 25.50 -6.32 6.97
N ARG A 22 25.87 -5.83 8.15
CA ARG A 22 27.02 -6.36 8.90
C ARG A 22 26.86 -7.84 9.25
N ILE A 23 25.66 -8.24 9.64
CA ILE A 23 25.34 -9.64 9.93
C ILE A 23 25.39 -10.51 8.67
N VAL A 24 24.96 -9.97 7.52
CA VAL A 24 25.09 -10.68 6.24
C VAL A 24 26.56 -10.84 5.85
N ILE A 25 27.39 -9.80 6.01
CA ILE A 25 28.81 -9.80 5.64
C ILE A 25 29.63 -10.75 6.49
N ASP A 26 29.34 -10.83 7.79
CA ASP A 26 29.97 -11.77 8.70
C ASP A 26 28.94 -12.69 9.37
N PRO A 27 28.49 -13.75 8.66
CA PRO A 27 27.57 -14.72 9.23
C PRO A 27 28.18 -15.51 10.40
N SER A 28 29.51 -15.52 10.58
CA SER A 28 30.15 -16.18 11.72
C SER A 28 29.83 -15.46 13.03
N ALA A 29 29.61 -14.14 12.96
CA ALA A 29 29.03 -13.37 14.06
C ALA A 29 27.63 -13.86 14.45
N ILE A 30 26.85 -14.48 13.54
CA ILE A 30 25.54 -15.07 13.87
C ILE A 30 25.70 -16.33 14.69
N GLN A 31 26.71 -17.18 14.42
CA GLN A 31 26.97 -18.32 15.29
C GLN A 31 27.33 -17.85 16.70
N PHE A 32 28.16 -16.82 16.82
CA PHE A 32 28.46 -16.18 18.11
C PHE A 32 27.20 -15.60 18.78
N ILE A 33 26.39 -14.81 18.05
CA ILE A 33 25.16 -14.21 18.57
C ILE A 33 24.10 -15.27 18.90
N SER A 34 23.96 -16.32 18.09
CA SER A 34 23.02 -17.43 18.29
C SER A 34 23.43 -18.28 19.48
N ILE A 35 24.73 -18.56 19.66
CA ILE A 35 25.26 -19.25 20.84
C ILE A 35 25.03 -18.40 22.09
N HIS A 36 25.25 -17.08 22.01
CA HIS A 36 25.02 -16.18 23.14
C HIS A 36 23.53 -15.92 23.42
N HIS A 37 22.66 -15.88 22.42
CA HIS A 37 21.21 -15.76 22.62
C HIS A 37 20.57 -17.07 23.07
N GLN A 38 21.00 -18.23 22.58
CA GLN A 38 20.59 -19.53 23.14
C GLN A 38 21.04 -19.65 24.59
N ALA A 39 22.26 -19.22 24.92
CA ALA A 39 22.71 -19.15 26.30
C ALA A 39 21.83 -18.21 27.13
N LEU A 40 21.44 -17.04 26.63
CA LEU A 40 20.54 -16.11 27.34
C LEU A 40 19.12 -16.69 27.52
N ASP A 41 18.53 -17.32 26.50
CA ASP A 41 17.21 -17.97 26.58
C ASP A 41 17.23 -19.21 27.47
N GLU A 42 18.31 -20.00 27.44
CA GLU A 42 18.51 -21.13 28.35
C GLU A 42 18.69 -20.64 29.79
N THR A 43 19.39 -19.52 30.01
CA THR A 43 19.51 -18.90 31.34
C THR A 43 18.15 -18.36 31.81
N GLN A 44 17.35 -17.74 30.93
CA GLN A 44 15.99 -17.29 31.24
C GLN A 44 15.05 -18.46 31.55
N SER A 45 15.17 -19.58 30.83
CA SER A 45 14.40 -20.81 31.08
C SER A 45 14.88 -21.56 32.33
N HIS A 46 16.17 -21.50 32.67
CA HIS A 46 16.73 -22.04 33.91
C HIS A 46 16.34 -21.21 35.13
N ILE A 47 16.21 -19.90 34.98
CA ILE A 47 15.64 -19.02 36.01
C ILE A 47 14.15 -19.31 36.20
N ASN A 48 13.40 -19.52 35.11
CA ASN A 48 11.97 -19.86 35.20
C ASN A 48 11.68 -21.29 35.68
N SER A 49 12.56 -22.26 35.43
CA SER A 49 12.40 -23.65 35.90
C SER A 49 12.86 -23.86 37.35
N LYS A 50 13.65 -22.94 37.92
CA LYS A 50 13.98 -22.95 39.36
C LYS A 50 12.90 -22.34 40.25
N VAL A 51 11.83 -21.77 39.70
CA VAL A 51 10.74 -21.14 40.47
C VAL A 51 9.55 -22.08 40.70
N ASN A 52 9.64 -23.36 40.30
CA ASN A 52 8.52 -24.28 40.52
C ASN A 52 8.98 -25.67 40.98
N LEU A 53 9.13 -25.84 42.30
CA LEU A 53 8.94 -27.09 43.05
C LEU A 53 8.74 -26.71 44.54
N GLY A 54 7.64 -27.19 45.11
CA GLY A 54 7.15 -26.78 46.43
C GLY A 54 7.89 -27.37 47.63
N SER A 55 7.39 -26.93 48.80
CA SER A 55 7.72 -27.30 50.19
C SER A 55 9.02 -26.74 50.79
N MET A 56 8.82 -25.83 51.76
CA MET A 56 9.85 -25.31 52.68
C MET A 56 10.49 -26.44 53.51
N PRO A 57 11.73 -26.19 53.99
CA PRO A 57 11.89 -26.05 55.44
C PRO A 57 12.71 -24.82 55.85
N GLU A 58 12.50 -24.40 57.10
CA GLU A 58 13.11 -23.26 57.77
C GLU A 58 14.61 -23.46 58.06
N THR A 59 15.30 -22.31 58.16
CA THR A 59 16.63 -22.05 58.75
C THR A 59 17.89 -22.16 57.86
N LEU A 60 18.82 -21.24 58.15
CA LEU A 60 20.14 -20.94 57.52
C LEU A 60 20.01 -20.00 56.32
N GLY A 61 20.62 -18.82 56.23
CA GLY A 61 21.75 -18.19 56.91
C GLY A 61 22.34 -17.23 55.87
N SER A 62 22.70 -16.02 56.26
CA SER A 62 23.15 -14.91 55.39
C SER A 62 24.16 -15.33 54.31
N ASP A 63 23.78 -15.29 53.03
CA ASP A 63 24.69 -15.17 51.85
C ASP A 63 23.93 -14.96 50.51
N ALA A 64 22.73 -14.37 50.52
CA ALA A 64 21.90 -14.18 49.33
C ALA A 64 21.50 -12.71 49.06
N GLU A 65 22.35 -11.74 49.41
CA GLU A 65 22.06 -10.30 49.24
C GLU A 65 22.95 -9.55 48.23
N GLN A 66 23.80 -10.24 47.45
CA GLN A 66 24.71 -9.55 46.51
C GLN A 66 24.42 -9.68 45.00
N LEU A 67 23.31 -10.31 44.57
CA LEU A 67 23.04 -10.51 43.12
C LEU A 67 21.69 -9.97 42.61
N LEU A 68 21.06 -9.03 43.32
CA LEU A 68 19.76 -8.44 42.91
C LEU A 68 19.80 -6.92 42.64
N ALA A 69 20.98 -6.34 42.38
CA ALA A 69 21.13 -4.88 42.27
C ALA A 69 21.21 -4.30 40.83
N PHE A 70 21.26 -5.09 39.76
CA PHE A 70 21.66 -4.55 38.44
C PHE A 70 20.57 -4.27 37.39
N ASN A 71 19.28 -4.40 37.70
CA ASN A 71 18.23 -4.08 36.72
C ASN A 71 17.06 -3.30 37.33
N ARG A 72 17.30 -2.04 37.70
CA ARG A 72 16.24 -1.01 37.81
C ARG A 72 16.79 0.37 37.44
N ILE A 73 16.49 0.83 36.23
CA ILE A 73 16.33 2.26 35.96
C ILE A 73 14.86 2.46 35.61
N TYR A 74 14.13 3.15 36.48
CA TYR A 74 12.76 3.59 36.27
C TYR A 74 12.73 4.74 35.26
N PRO A 75 11.59 4.91 34.56
CA PRO A 75 10.93 6.21 34.57
C PRO A 75 9.62 6.11 35.34
N GLU A 76 9.34 7.19 36.07
CA GLU A 76 8.26 7.34 37.05
C GLU A 76 6.87 6.91 36.53
N LYS A 77 6.12 6.23 37.40
CA LYS A 77 4.70 5.90 37.21
C LYS A 77 3.82 6.91 37.95
N TYR A 78 2.74 7.32 37.30
CA TYR A 78 1.41 7.49 37.91
C TYR A 78 0.49 6.49 37.16
N GLY A 79 0.13 5.31 37.72
CA GLY A 79 -1.05 5.05 38.57
C GLY A 79 -2.32 4.91 37.71
N ASN A 80 -3.19 3.89 37.74
CA ASN A 80 -3.39 2.66 38.52
C ASN A 80 -4.21 1.67 37.65
N ASP A 81 -4.14 0.40 38.03
CA ASP A 81 -5.13 -0.69 37.87
C ASP A 81 -5.67 -1.06 36.47
N THR A 82 -5.19 -2.19 35.95
CA THR A 82 -6.01 -3.09 35.12
C THR A 82 -5.76 -4.55 35.48
N GLY A 83 -6.85 -5.23 35.82
CA GLY A 83 -6.92 -6.64 36.10
C GLY A 83 -6.78 -7.52 34.85
N LEU A 84 -6.53 -8.79 35.14
CA LEU A 84 -6.35 -9.92 34.24
C LEU A 84 -7.42 -10.03 33.14
N LEU A 85 -6.98 -10.33 31.91
CA LEU A 85 -7.80 -10.91 30.84
C LEU A 85 -7.17 -12.25 30.40
N PRO A 86 -7.98 -13.30 30.15
CA PRO A 86 -7.49 -14.64 29.84
C PRO A 86 -7.12 -14.82 28.37
N VAL A 87 -6.21 -15.76 28.17
CA VAL A 87 -5.77 -16.37 26.91
C VAL A 87 -6.95 -17.03 26.20
N ILE A 88 -7.15 -16.72 24.91
CA ILE A 88 -7.97 -17.53 24.00
C ILE A 88 -7.27 -17.69 22.64
N ASP A 89 -7.21 -18.97 22.27
CA ASP A 89 -6.77 -19.70 21.09
C ASP A 89 -6.47 -19.00 19.76
N GLN A 90 -5.36 -19.48 19.19
CA GLN A 90 -4.85 -19.26 17.85
C GLN A 90 -5.77 -19.90 16.80
N ILE A 91 -6.28 -19.11 15.85
CA ILE A 91 -6.82 -19.62 14.59
C ILE A 91 -6.23 -18.81 13.44
N HIS A 92 -5.58 -19.52 12.51
CA HIS A 92 -4.94 -19.02 11.31
C HIS A 92 -5.92 -18.35 10.33
N PRO A 93 -5.64 -17.12 9.86
CA PRO A 93 -6.22 -16.58 8.63
C PRO A 93 -5.23 -16.73 7.46
N GLU A 94 -5.64 -17.45 6.42
CA GLU A 94 -5.01 -17.44 5.10
C GLU A 94 -5.08 -16.02 4.50
N GLN A 95 -3.94 -15.54 4.00
CA GLN A 95 -3.76 -14.15 3.59
C GLN A 95 -4.09 -13.94 2.12
N CYS A 96 -5.00 -13.00 1.86
CA CYS A 96 -5.13 -12.33 0.57
C CYS A 96 -5.44 -10.85 0.84
N GLY A 97 -4.39 -10.09 1.10
CA GLY A 97 -4.38 -8.64 1.09
C GLY A 97 -3.24 -8.17 0.20
N ASN A 98 -3.54 -7.81 -1.05
CA ASN A 98 -2.56 -7.18 -1.93
C ASN A 98 -2.30 -5.77 -1.42
N ASP A 99 -1.06 -5.53 -0.99
CA ASP A 99 -0.55 -4.27 -0.48
C ASP A 99 -0.77 -3.14 -1.50
N ALA A 100 -1.43 -2.06 -1.06
CA ALA A 100 -1.56 -0.83 -1.84
C ALA A 100 -0.28 0.00 -1.67
N GLU A 101 0.56 0.02 -2.70
CA GLU A 101 1.79 0.80 -2.75
C GLU A 101 1.52 2.24 -3.21
N LEU A 102 1.88 3.21 -2.37
CA LEU A 102 2.09 4.61 -2.77
C LEU A 102 3.58 4.92 -2.54
N LEU A 103 4.31 5.10 -3.64
CA LEU A 103 5.76 5.31 -3.68
C LEU A 103 6.16 6.67 -3.08
N PRO A 104 7.14 6.73 -2.15
CA PRO A 104 8.02 7.88 -2.03
C PRO A 104 9.19 7.68 -3.01
N ALA A 105 9.35 8.62 -3.94
CA ALA A 105 10.44 8.59 -4.91
C ALA A 105 11.75 9.07 -4.25
N THR A 106 12.72 8.18 -4.19
CA THR A 106 14.14 8.48 -4.04
C THR A 106 14.88 7.50 -4.93
N ASP A 107 15.56 8.04 -5.94
CA ASP A 107 16.47 7.46 -6.92
C ASP A 107 16.42 5.93 -7.10
N GLN A 108 15.93 5.54 -8.30
CA GLN A 108 15.73 4.20 -8.88
C GLN A 108 14.32 3.62 -8.69
N ILE A 109 13.57 3.59 -9.80
CA ILE A 109 12.24 2.97 -9.91
C ILE A 109 12.43 1.48 -10.12
N HIS A 110 11.89 0.64 -9.23
CA HIS A 110 11.73 -0.79 -9.50
C HIS A 110 10.35 -1.32 -9.10
N LEU A 111 9.88 -2.19 -9.98
CA LEU A 111 8.58 -2.82 -10.07
C LEU A 111 8.56 -4.17 -9.35
N GLU A 112 7.61 -4.34 -8.43
CA GLU A 112 7.10 -5.65 -8.02
C GLU A 112 5.77 -5.90 -8.74
N GLN A 113 5.58 -7.11 -9.24
CA GLN A 113 4.36 -7.53 -9.91
C GLN A 113 3.21 -7.63 -8.88
N CYS A 114 2.45 -6.54 -8.72
CA CYS A 114 1.19 -6.52 -7.99
C CYS A 114 0.03 -6.29 -8.96
N GLY A 115 -0.93 -7.21 -8.97
CA GLY A 115 -2.10 -7.17 -9.83
C GLY A 115 -2.98 -5.93 -9.62
N ASN A 116 -3.21 -5.23 -10.72
CA ASN A 116 -4.25 -4.24 -11.03
C ASN A 116 -4.35 -2.97 -10.17
N ASP A 117 -3.96 -1.87 -10.82
CA ASP A 117 -4.13 -0.44 -10.53
C ASP A 117 -3.01 0.28 -9.75
N ALA A 118 -1.75 0.04 -10.11
CA ALA A 118 -0.70 1.07 -10.04
C ALA A 118 -0.17 1.31 -11.46
N GLU A 119 -0.24 2.54 -11.95
CA GLU A 119 0.26 2.87 -13.28
C GLU A 119 1.74 3.25 -13.24
N LEU A 120 2.46 2.61 -14.16
CA LEU A 120 3.88 2.65 -14.43
C LEU A 120 4.33 3.99 -15.01
N LEU A 121 5.26 4.68 -14.34
CA LEU A 121 6.26 5.49 -15.03
C LEU A 121 7.00 4.60 -16.05
N PRO A 122 7.44 5.13 -17.21
CA PRO A 122 8.16 4.32 -18.19
C PRO A 122 9.36 3.65 -17.51
N ALA A 123 9.53 2.35 -17.77
CA ALA A 123 10.60 1.54 -17.18
C ALA A 123 11.95 2.21 -17.43
N ILE A 124 12.67 2.52 -16.35
CA ILE A 124 13.94 3.23 -16.36
C ILE A 124 15.07 2.22 -16.33
N ASP A 125 16.04 2.38 -17.21
CA ASP A 125 17.28 1.61 -17.20
C ASP A 125 18.15 1.99 -15.99
N GLN A 126 18.76 0.99 -15.36
CA GLN A 126 19.68 1.20 -14.24
C GLN A 126 20.90 1.99 -14.73
N VAL A 127 21.13 3.17 -14.17
CA VAL A 127 22.34 3.96 -14.46
C VAL A 127 23.53 3.32 -13.74
N HIS A 128 24.46 2.76 -14.51
CA HIS A 128 25.83 2.50 -14.06
C HIS A 128 26.62 3.82 -14.06
N PRO A 129 27.33 4.19 -12.97
CA PRO A 129 28.21 5.34 -12.99
C PRO A 129 29.50 5.00 -13.76
N GLU A 130 29.67 5.58 -14.95
CA GLU A 130 30.97 5.67 -15.61
C GLU A 130 31.88 6.67 -14.87
N LYS A 131 33.16 6.29 -14.71
CA LYS A 131 34.19 7.10 -14.06
C LYS A 131 34.80 8.10 -15.04
N CYS A 132 34.65 9.39 -14.74
CA CYS A 132 35.55 10.49 -15.11
C CYS A 132 35.40 11.51 -13.97
N GLY A 133 36.42 12.00 -13.27
CA GLY A 133 37.67 12.61 -13.73
C GLY A 133 37.68 14.01 -13.10
N ASN A 134 38.75 14.32 -12.35
CA ASN A 134 38.95 15.47 -11.46
C ASN A 134 38.37 16.82 -11.92
N ASP A 135 37.87 17.63 -10.96
CA ASP A 135 38.53 18.88 -10.55
C ASP A 135 37.90 19.47 -9.28
N ALA A 136 38.76 20.07 -8.47
CA ALA A 136 38.49 20.65 -7.15
C ALA A 136 38.20 22.15 -7.25
N GLU A 137 37.36 22.70 -6.35
CA GLU A 137 37.60 24.04 -5.76
C GLU A 137 36.69 24.38 -4.55
N LEU A 138 37.35 24.58 -3.40
CA LEU A 138 37.19 25.53 -2.28
C LEU A 138 35.80 26.10 -1.83
N LEU A 139 35.40 25.72 -0.60
CA LEU A 139 35.22 26.49 0.68
C LEU A 139 34.56 27.92 0.67
N PRO A 140 33.92 28.43 1.77
CA PRO A 140 34.31 28.19 3.17
C PRO A 140 33.21 28.05 4.26
N ALA A 141 33.71 27.66 5.44
CA ALA A 141 33.07 27.48 6.72
C ALA A 141 32.72 28.79 7.46
N ILE A 142 31.90 28.67 8.52
CA ILE A 142 31.74 29.45 9.78
C ILE A 142 30.39 28.94 10.36
N ASP A 143 30.20 28.47 11.60
CA ASP A 143 30.68 28.96 12.90
C ASP A 143 30.85 27.82 13.93
N GLN A 144 31.82 28.02 14.82
CA GLN A 144 32.15 27.16 15.95
C GLN A 144 31.38 27.59 17.21
N VAL A 145 30.86 26.63 17.96
CA VAL A 145 30.56 26.82 19.40
C VAL A 145 31.20 25.67 20.18
N HIS A 146 32.07 26.03 21.12
CA HIS A 146 32.79 25.11 22.01
C HIS A 146 31.86 24.51 23.09
N PRO A 147 32.10 23.25 23.53
CA PRO A 147 31.31 22.57 24.55
C PRO A 147 31.84 22.81 25.98
N GLU A 148 30.93 22.98 26.94
CA GLU A 148 31.22 22.84 28.37
C GLU A 148 31.32 21.36 28.75
N LYS A 149 32.36 21.03 29.51
CA LYS A 149 32.59 19.70 30.08
C LYS A 149 31.94 19.60 31.46
N CYS A 150 31.12 18.58 31.67
CA CYS A 150 31.00 17.90 32.96
C CYS A 150 30.86 16.40 32.69
N GLY A 151 31.81 15.62 33.20
CA GLY A 151 31.81 14.17 33.15
C GLY A 151 31.00 13.57 34.30
N ASN A 152 30.51 12.35 34.08
CA ASN A 152 30.81 11.19 34.92
C ASN A 152 30.41 9.92 34.17
N ASP A 153 31.13 8.84 34.49
CA ASP A 153 31.35 7.65 33.69
C ASP A 153 30.09 6.82 33.38
N THR A 154 29.92 6.50 32.10
CA THR A 154 29.13 5.34 31.64
C THR A 154 29.98 4.55 30.67
N GLU A 155 30.23 3.28 31.01
CA GLU A 155 31.01 2.31 30.24
C GLU A 155 30.53 2.27 28.77
N ARG A 156 31.44 2.64 27.86
CA ARG A 156 31.22 2.57 26.42
C ARG A 156 31.30 1.12 25.95
N LEU A 157 30.26 0.68 25.22
CA LEU A 157 30.38 -0.44 24.28
C LEU A 157 31.57 -0.18 23.33
N PRO A 158 32.35 -1.21 22.94
CA PRO A 158 33.61 -0.99 22.23
C PRO A 158 33.37 -0.26 20.91
N ALA A 159 33.98 0.92 20.78
CA ALA A 159 34.00 1.71 19.57
C ALA A 159 34.75 0.94 18.47
N PHE A 160 34.02 0.39 17.51
CA PHE A 160 34.59 -0.14 16.29
C PHE A 160 34.86 1.02 15.31
N ASN A 161 36.10 1.08 14.83
CA ASN A 161 36.65 2.12 13.96
C ASN A 161 35.76 2.44 12.75
N GLN A 162 35.34 3.70 12.63
CA GLN A 162 34.52 4.24 11.52
C GLN A 162 35.31 4.49 10.22
N SER A 163 36.59 4.11 10.13
CA SER A 163 37.49 4.50 9.02
C SER A 163 37.52 3.56 7.81
N GLN A 164 36.63 2.57 7.72
CA GLN A 164 36.49 1.71 6.54
C GLN A 164 35.03 1.60 6.10
N ILE A 165 34.44 2.70 5.67
CA ILE A 165 33.15 2.68 4.97
C ILE A 165 33.41 3.10 3.53
N LYS A 166 33.82 2.14 2.70
CA LYS A 166 33.55 2.20 1.26
C LYS A 166 32.10 1.76 1.06
N ASP A 167 31.42 2.29 0.05
CA ASP A 167 30.05 1.92 -0.32
C ASP A 167 29.94 0.41 -0.68
N CYS A 168 29.70 -0.44 0.31
CA CYS A 168 29.64 -1.92 0.19
C CYS A 168 28.31 -2.48 -0.37
N SER A 169 27.55 -1.74 -1.17
CA SER A 169 26.25 -2.26 -1.68
C SER A 169 26.41 -3.35 -2.75
N ALA A 170 27.53 -3.36 -3.48
CA ALA A 170 27.88 -4.41 -4.44
C ALA A 170 28.28 -5.71 -3.74
N ASP A 171 29.08 -5.61 -2.66
CA ASP A 171 29.64 -6.74 -1.91
C ASP A 171 28.57 -7.66 -1.28
N THR A 172 27.41 -7.12 -0.91
CA THR A 172 26.39 -7.93 -0.20
C THR A 172 25.61 -8.86 -1.13
N LYS A 173 25.51 -8.53 -2.43
CA LYS A 173 24.72 -9.33 -3.39
C LYS A 173 25.41 -10.65 -3.75
N GLU A 174 26.69 -10.59 -4.07
CA GLU A 174 27.52 -11.76 -4.38
C GLU A 174 27.64 -12.67 -3.15
N LEU A 175 27.88 -12.07 -1.98
CA LEU A 175 28.02 -12.82 -0.74
C LEU A 175 26.77 -13.61 -0.35
N ILE A 176 25.56 -13.06 -0.54
CA ILE A 176 24.31 -13.81 -0.28
C ILE A 176 24.18 -15.00 -1.24
N ALA A 177 24.60 -14.87 -2.50
CA ALA A 177 24.55 -15.93 -3.48
C ALA A 177 25.50 -17.09 -3.14
N ASP A 178 26.64 -16.78 -2.51
CA ASP A 178 27.64 -17.76 -2.08
C ASP A 178 27.26 -18.54 -0.80
N LEU A 179 26.25 -18.07 -0.05
CA LEU A 179 25.75 -18.78 1.13
C LEU A 179 24.97 -20.05 0.76
N THR A 180 25.23 -21.13 1.49
CA THR A 180 24.40 -22.34 1.39
C THR A 180 22.95 -22.07 1.78
N SER A 181 21.99 -22.84 1.25
CA SER A 181 20.58 -22.69 1.59
C SER A 181 20.30 -22.76 3.10
N LYS A 182 21.07 -23.57 3.84
CA LYS A 182 20.98 -23.66 5.30
C LYS A 182 21.44 -22.37 5.98
N GLN A 183 22.53 -21.78 5.54
CA GLN A 183 23.02 -20.49 6.07
C GLN A 183 22.04 -19.36 5.76
N GLN A 184 21.49 -19.31 4.53
CA GLN A 184 20.47 -18.33 4.17
C GLN A 184 19.23 -18.46 5.06
N GLN A 185 18.77 -19.68 5.34
CA GLN A 185 17.62 -19.92 6.22
C GLN A 185 17.88 -19.40 7.64
N THR A 186 19.01 -19.77 8.26
CA THR A 186 19.39 -19.29 9.61
C THR A 186 19.48 -17.76 9.67
N LEU A 187 20.11 -17.15 8.66
CA LEU A 187 20.24 -15.71 8.55
C LEU A 187 18.89 -15.01 8.41
N TYR A 188 18.00 -15.53 7.57
CA TYR A 188 16.64 -15.01 7.42
C TYR A 188 15.82 -15.10 8.70
N GLU A 189 15.91 -16.21 9.43
CA GLU A 189 15.22 -16.37 10.72
C GLU A 189 15.73 -15.35 11.75
N PHE A 190 17.05 -15.20 11.85
CA PHE A 190 17.68 -14.24 12.76
C PHE A 190 17.25 -12.79 12.45
N LEU A 191 17.38 -12.38 11.18
CA LEU A 191 17.02 -11.02 10.75
C LEU A 191 15.51 -10.78 10.87
N SER A 192 14.68 -11.81 10.65
CA SER A 192 13.23 -11.68 10.85
C SER A 192 12.88 -11.42 12.31
N ARG A 193 13.53 -12.07 13.27
CA ARG A 193 13.35 -11.77 14.71
C ARG A 193 13.78 -10.35 15.06
N TYR A 194 14.90 -9.88 14.49
CA TYR A 194 15.34 -8.50 14.66
C TYR A 194 14.28 -7.51 14.16
N ILE A 195 13.63 -7.79 13.03
CA ILE A 195 12.55 -6.96 12.48
C ILE A 195 11.30 -6.97 13.35
N GLU A 196 10.91 -8.14 13.83
CA GLU A 196 9.79 -8.32 14.75
C GLU A 196 9.98 -7.52 16.05
N SER A 197 11.23 -7.33 16.50
CA SER A 197 11.54 -6.50 17.67
C SER A 197 11.12 -5.02 17.53
N PHE A 198 10.94 -4.53 16.29
CA PHE A 198 10.42 -3.19 15.99
C PHE A 198 8.89 -3.17 15.78
N GLY A 199 8.19 -4.27 16.03
CA GLY A 199 6.76 -4.41 15.77
C GLY A 199 6.42 -4.48 14.27
N LEU A 200 7.40 -4.78 13.42
CA LEU A 200 7.20 -5.01 11.99
C LEU A 200 6.91 -6.49 11.75
N LYS A 201 6.00 -6.77 10.82
CA LYS A 201 5.72 -8.14 10.38
C LYS A 201 6.89 -8.67 9.55
N ARG A 202 7.35 -9.88 9.85
CA ARG A 202 8.35 -10.60 9.03
C ARG A 202 7.85 -10.78 7.59
N LEU A 203 8.76 -10.82 6.63
CA LEU A 203 8.40 -11.09 5.23
C LEU A 203 8.04 -12.56 5.05
N GLU A 204 6.90 -12.83 4.44
CA GLU A 204 6.44 -14.20 4.19
C GLU A 204 6.99 -14.72 2.86
N LEU A 205 7.54 -15.94 2.91
CA LEU A 205 8.07 -16.62 1.74
C LEU A 205 6.92 -17.12 0.87
N ASN A 206 7.05 -16.93 -0.44
CA ASN A 206 6.10 -17.43 -1.43
C ASN A 206 6.83 -17.66 -2.78
N GLN A 207 6.09 -17.94 -3.85
CA GLN A 207 6.69 -18.24 -5.16
C GLN A 207 7.55 -17.10 -5.72
N SER A 208 7.21 -15.84 -5.44
CA SER A 208 7.94 -14.66 -5.92
C SER A 208 8.90 -14.07 -4.88
N MET A 209 8.73 -14.39 -3.60
CA MET A 209 9.57 -13.88 -2.51
C MET A 209 10.50 -14.95 -1.95
N LYS A 210 11.77 -14.88 -2.36
CA LYS A 210 12.81 -15.83 -1.95
C LYS A 210 13.51 -15.37 -0.67
N ILE A 211 14.13 -16.31 0.02
CA ILE A 211 14.91 -16.05 1.25
C ILE A 211 16.01 -15.02 0.98
N SER A 212 16.78 -15.21 -0.10
CA SER A 212 17.84 -14.28 -0.52
C SER A 212 17.29 -12.87 -0.80
N GLY A 213 16.12 -12.76 -1.42
CA GLY A 213 15.43 -11.48 -1.62
C GLY A 213 14.99 -10.82 -0.31
N CYS A 214 14.47 -11.60 0.64
CA CYS A 214 14.14 -11.10 1.98
C CYS A 214 15.37 -10.55 2.71
N ILE A 215 16.49 -11.27 2.69
CA ILE A 215 17.74 -10.81 3.31
C ILE A 215 18.24 -9.50 2.68
N LYS A 216 18.18 -9.38 1.35
CA LYS A 216 18.52 -8.13 0.66
C LYS A 216 17.62 -6.96 1.08
N ARG A 217 16.31 -7.20 1.26
CA ARG A 217 15.36 -6.18 1.76
C ARG A 217 15.70 -5.76 3.18
N TYR A 218 16.02 -6.71 4.05
CA TYR A 218 16.43 -6.43 5.43
C TYR A 218 17.74 -5.63 5.48
N SER A 219 18.61 -5.82 4.49
CA SER A 219 19.85 -5.07 4.32
C SER A 219 19.67 -3.70 3.65
N ASP A 220 18.48 -3.39 3.15
CA ASP A 220 18.22 -2.17 2.38
C ASP A 220 17.55 -1.08 3.23
N LYS A 221 18.23 0.07 3.34
CA LYS A 221 17.72 1.27 4.02
C LYS A 221 16.37 1.71 3.45
N ARG A 222 16.18 1.61 2.13
CA ARG A 222 14.94 2.05 1.46
C ARG A 222 13.75 1.23 1.94
N TRP A 223 13.93 -0.06 2.18
CA TRP A 223 12.90 -0.93 2.73
C TRP A 223 12.53 -0.52 4.16
N TRP A 224 13.53 -0.34 5.03
CA TRP A 224 13.30 0.10 6.42
C TRP A 224 12.62 1.46 6.49
N LEU A 225 13.06 2.43 5.69
CA LEU A 225 12.49 3.78 5.66
C LEU A 225 11.00 3.74 5.29
N LYS A 226 10.62 2.94 4.30
CA LYS A 226 9.21 2.74 3.91
C LYS A 226 8.40 2.14 5.06
N LYS A 227 8.91 1.10 5.72
CA LYS A 227 8.22 0.41 6.83
C LYS A 227 8.06 1.33 8.05
N PHE A 228 9.10 2.04 8.47
CA PHE A 228 9.02 2.97 9.60
C PHE A 228 8.10 4.16 9.33
N ARG A 229 8.17 4.77 8.14
CA ARG A 229 7.25 5.86 7.78
C ARG A 229 5.78 5.42 7.88
N LYS A 230 5.45 4.22 7.39
CA LYS A 230 4.09 3.66 7.51
C LYS A 230 3.68 3.49 8.97
N VAL A 231 4.49 2.78 9.76
CA VAL A 231 4.17 2.48 11.17
C VAL A 231 4.04 3.75 12.01
N ILE A 232 4.96 4.70 11.86
CA ILE A 232 4.93 5.96 12.63
C ILE A 232 3.72 6.81 12.24
N THR A 233 3.41 6.91 10.94
CA THR A 233 2.22 7.64 10.47
C THR A 233 0.95 7.03 11.05
N GLN A 234 0.82 5.70 10.99
CA GLN A 234 -0.31 5.00 11.59
C GLN A 234 -0.33 5.13 13.11
N ALA A 235 0.80 5.06 13.80
CA ALA A 235 0.88 5.19 15.26
C ALA A 235 0.40 6.58 15.72
N ASN A 236 0.80 7.64 15.01
CA ASN A 236 0.31 9.00 15.28
C ASN A 236 -1.22 9.10 15.09
N GLU A 237 -1.75 8.51 14.02
CA GLU A 237 -3.19 8.52 13.76
C GLU A 237 -3.97 7.66 14.77
N LYS A 238 -3.43 6.49 15.15
CA LYS A 238 -3.96 5.63 16.22
C LYS A 238 -4.07 6.43 17.53
N ALA A 239 -3.02 7.15 17.92
CA ALA A 239 -3.05 8.00 19.10
C ALA A 239 -4.14 9.08 19.00
N ALA A 240 -4.28 9.73 17.84
CA ALA A 240 -5.33 10.73 17.63
C ALA A 240 -6.75 10.14 17.73
N LEU A 241 -6.98 8.94 17.18
CA LEU A 241 -8.23 8.20 17.34
C LEU A 241 -8.47 7.84 18.81
N HIS A 242 -7.45 7.32 19.50
CA HIS A 242 -7.51 6.98 20.93
C HIS A 242 -7.84 8.18 21.83
N LEU A 243 -7.40 9.37 21.45
CA LEU A 243 -7.70 10.63 22.14
C LEU A 243 -9.01 11.30 21.66
N ASN A 244 -9.79 10.63 20.80
CA ASN A 244 -11.03 11.16 20.21
C ASN A 244 -10.83 12.48 19.46
N PHE A 245 -9.70 12.66 18.77
CA PHE A 245 -9.43 13.87 17.99
C PHE A 245 -10.13 13.83 16.63
N VAL A 246 -10.31 12.63 16.08
CA VAL A 246 -10.97 12.38 14.80
C VAL A 246 -12.46 12.09 15.04
N ASN A 247 -13.30 13.11 14.85
CA ASN A 247 -14.76 13.00 14.89
C ASN A 247 -15.43 14.21 14.21
N SER A 248 -16.77 14.18 14.11
CA SER A 248 -17.58 15.21 13.45
C SER A 248 -17.54 16.61 14.08
N LYS A 249 -17.07 16.75 15.33
CA LYS A 249 -16.95 18.03 16.05
C LYS A 249 -15.51 18.55 16.12
N ARG A 250 -14.55 17.79 15.59
CA ARG A 250 -13.13 18.09 15.68
C ARG A 250 -12.44 17.90 14.32
N GLN A 251 -11.51 16.96 14.21
CA GLN A 251 -10.67 16.78 13.03
C GLN A 251 -11.24 15.66 12.17
N ILE A 252 -12.25 15.97 11.35
CA ILE A 252 -12.97 14.96 10.57
C ILE A 252 -12.05 14.18 9.62
N TYR A 253 -12.34 12.88 9.46
CA TYR A 253 -11.69 11.87 8.60
C TYR A 253 -10.25 11.49 8.97
N ALA A 254 -9.40 12.46 9.29
CA ALA A 254 -8.01 12.25 9.69
C ALA A 254 -7.54 13.35 10.65
N SER A 255 -6.53 13.08 11.47
CA SER A 255 -5.94 14.10 12.33
C SER A 255 -5.24 15.22 11.53
N ASN A 256 -5.10 16.39 12.15
CA ASN A 256 -4.36 17.53 11.57
C ASN A 256 -2.90 17.18 11.28
N ILE A 257 -2.28 16.37 12.14
CA ILE A 257 -0.88 15.95 12.01
C ILE A 257 -0.73 15.09 10.75
N THR A 258 -1.55 14.06 10.60
CA THR A 258 -1.55 13.17 9.43
C THR A 258 -1.86 13.94 8.14
N THR A 259 -2.82 14.86 8.19
CA THR A 259 -3.18 15.71 7.04
C THR A 259 -2.01 16.62 6.64
N LYS A 260 -1.39 17.32 7.59
CA LYS A 260 -0.23 18.19 7.33
C LYS A 260 0.94 17.39 6.76
N ASN A 261 1.25 16.24 7.34
CA ASN A 261 2.33 15.36 6.86
C ASN A 261 2.09 14.91 5.42
N ARG A 262 0.85 14.56 5.07
CA ARG A 262 0.47 14.19 3.71
C ARG A 262 0.64 15.35 2.72
N ILE A 263 0.21 16.56 3.10
CA ILE A 263 0.39 17.75 2.26
C ILE A 263 1.88 18.02 2.02
N THR A 264 2.70 18.02 3.08
CA THR A 264 4.16 18.21 2.96
C THR A 264 4.83 17.10 2.15
N GLN A 265 4.32 15.86 2.22
CA GLN A 265 4.80 14.77 1.37
C GLN A 265 4.47 15.04 -0.11
N ARG A 266 3.26 15.49 -0.42
CA ARG A 266 2.86 15.81 -1.81
C ARG A 266 3.67 16.95 -2.40
N LEU A 267 3.92 18.01 -1.62
CA LEU A 267 4.77 19.14 -2.05
C LEU A 267 6.20 18.67 -2.38
N ARG A 268 6.80 17.85 -1.51
CA ARG A 268 8.14 17.26 -1.76
C ARG A 268 8.17 16.37 -3.01
N ASN A 269 7.11 15.58 -3.22
CA ASN A 269 6.99 14.75 -4.42
C ASN A 269 6.87 15.62 -5.68
N GLU A 270 6.10 16.70 -5.63
CA GLU A 270 5.93 17.62 -6.75
C GLU A 270 7.23 18.34 -7.10
N GLU A 271 7.97 18.82 -6.10
CA GLU A 271 9.30 19.39 -6.28
C GLU A 271 10.28 18.40 -6.92
N LEU A 272 10.29 17.15 -6.44
CA LEU A 272 11.12 16.10 -7.02
C LEU A 272 10.75 15.78 -8.47
N LEU A 273 9.46 15.68 -8.79
CA LEU A 273 9.00 15.43 -10.15
C LEU A 273 9.32 16.60 -11.09
N SER A 274 9.33 17.82 -10.57
CA SER A 274 9.64 19.04 -11.33
C SER A 274 11.14 19.20 -11.57
N SER A 275 11.98 18.74 -10.64
CA SER A 275 13.45 18.78 -10.70
C SER A 275 14.10 17.51 -11.27
N SER A 276 13.29 16.53 -11.69
CA SER A 276 13.76 15.30 -12.33
C SER A 276 13.30 15.26 -13.77
N VAL A 277 14.19 14.86 -14.65
CA VAL A 277 13.95 14.85 -16.10
C VAL A 277 14.04 13.43 -16.63
N ILE A 278 13.25 13.15 -17.65
CA ILE A 278 13.30 11.92 -18.41
C ILE A 278 13.64 12.23 -19.87
N ILE A 279 14.53 11.42 -20.43
CA ILE A 279 15.05 11.57 -21.79
C ILE A 279 14.84 10.26 -22.52
N ASN A 280 14.37 10.32 -23.77
CA ASN A 280 14.31 9.13 -24.62
C ASN A 280 15.46 9.02 -25.62
N ASP A 281 15.50 7.87 -26.30
CA ASP A 281 16.42 7.54 -27.38
C ASP A 281 16.30 8.49 -28.59
N ALA A 282 15.14 9.16 -28.78
CA ALA A 282 14.95 10.21 -29.77
C ALA A 282 15.42 11.61 -29.30
N GLY A 283 16.00 11.73 -28.10
CA GLY A 283 16.49 12.99 -27.54
C GLY A 283 15.40 13.92 -26.99
N GLN A 284 14.15 13.47 -26.92
CA GLN A 284 13.06 14.23 -26.30
C GLN A 284 13.28 14.28 -24.79
N ARG A 285 13.11 15.47 -24.21
CA ARG A 285 13.38 15.76 -22.79
C ARG A 285 12.14 16.35 -22.15
N TYR A 286 11.65 15.71 -21.09
CA TYR A 286 10.51 16.18 -20.31
C TYR A 286 10.79 16.06 -18.82
N THR A 287 10.24 16.95 -18.01
CA THR A 287 10.20 16.73 -16.56
C THR A 287 9.30 15.54 -16.22
N LEU A 288 9.57 14.87 -15.11
CA LEU A 288 8.67 13.82 -14.62
C LEU A 288 7.29 14.39 -14.27
N LYS A 289 7.20 15.68 -13.89
CA LYS A 289 5.95 16.39 -13.65
C LYS A 289 5.09 16.46 -14.91
N GLU A 290 5.65 16.89 -16.04
CA GLU A 290 4.93 16.95 -17.32
C GLU A 290 4.38 15.58 -17.71
N VAL A 291 5.18 14.51 -17.56
CA VAL A 291 4.73 13.15 -17.86
C VAL A 291 3.64 12.68 -16.88
N SER A 292 3.78 13.02 -15.59
CA SER A 292 2.81 12.70 -14.54
C SER A 292 1.45 13.36 -14.80
N ASP A 293 1.46 14.59 -15.31
CA ASP A 293 0.24 15.38 -15.54
C ASP A 293 -0.62 14.86 -16.71
N LEU A 294 -0.03 14.02 -17.57
CA LEU A 294 -0.68 13.43 -18.75
C LEU A 294 -1.34 12.06 -18.49
N ASN A 295 -1.30 11.54 -17.25
CA ASN A 295 -1.84 10.23 -16.90
C ASN A 295 -2.73 10.28 -15.65
N VAL A 296 -3.20 9.12 -15.18
CA VAL A 296 -4.15 9.03 -14.04
C VAL A 296 -3.55 9.39 -12.68
N SER A 297 -2.25 9.69 -12.62
CA SER A 297 -1.63 10.35 -11.48
C SER A 297 -2.17 11.78 -11.31
N ASN A 298 -2.62 12.42 -12.39
CA ASN A 298 -3.36 13.66 -12.37
C ASN A 298 -4.80 13.40 -11.85
N PRO A 299 -5.22 14.02 -10.73
CA PRO A 299 -6.56 13.86 -10.16
C PRO A 299 -7.68 14.13 -11.17
N LYS A 300 -7.52 15.12 -12.05
CA LYS A 300 -8.52 15.46 -13.07
C LYS A 300 -8.70 14.33 -14.08
N ILE A 301 -7.61 13.83 -14.66
CA ILE A 301 -7.65 12.72 -15.63
C ILE A 301 -8.21 11.46 -14.97
N ARG A 302 -7.82 11.18 -13.72
CA ARG A 302 -8.35 10.05 -12.95
C ARG A 302 -9.87 10.14 -12.75
N LYS A 303 -10.36 11.32 -12.39
CA LYS A 303 -11.80 11.62 -12.23
C LYS A 303 -12.53 11.41 -13.55
N ASP A 304 -12.04 12.01 -14.63
CA ASP A 304 -12.66 11.93 -15.96
C ASP A 304 -12.72 10.48 -16.47
N GLU A 305 -11.66 9.70 -16.26
CA GLU A 305 -11.64 8.27 -16.61
C GLU A 305 -12.66 7.45 -15.80
N LEU A 306 -12.75 7.66 -14.49
CA LEU A 306 -13.73 6.97 -13.65
C LEU A 306 -15.17 7.29 -14.08
N ILE A 307 -15.45 8.54 -14.41
CA ILE A 307 -16.77 8.99 -14.89
C ILE A 307 -17.07 8.38 -16.26
N CYS A 308 -16.12 8.40 -17.18
CA CYS A 308 -16.24 7.78 -18.50
C CYS A 308 -16.62 6.30 -18.38
N ARG A 309 -15.94 5.55 -17.50
CA ARG A 309 -16.22 4.14 -17.28
C ARG A 309 -17.57 3.89 -16.60
N ALA A 310 -17.93 4.69 -15.60
CA ALA A 310 -19.25 4.63 -14.97
C ALA A 310 -20.38 4.89 -15.97
N ARG A 311 -20.21 5.89 -16.85
CA ARG A 311 -21.17 6.22 -17.90
C ARG A 311 -21.29 5.10 -18.93
N GLY A 312 -20.18 4.51 -19.36
CA GLY A 312 -20.22 3.38 -20.27
C GLY A 312 -20.94 2.16 -19.69
N PHE A 313 -20.72 1.84 -18.41
CA PHE A 313 -21.47 0.77 -17.73
C PHE A 313 -22.96 1.09 -17.58
N GLU A 314 -23.32 2.34 -17.31
CA GLU A 314 -24.73 2.76 -17.29
C GLU A 314 -25.38 2.57 -18.66
N ASN A 315 -24.70 2.93 -19.75
CA ASN A 315 -25.25 2.74 -21.10
C ASN A 315 -25.39 1.25 -21.44
N LEU A 316 -24.37 0.44 -21.12
CA LEU A 316 -24.44 -1.02 -21.28
C LEU A 316 -25.61 -1.63 -20.51
N ALA A 317 -25.84 -1.17 -19.28
CA ALA A 317 -26.97 -1.64 -18.48
C ALA A 317 -28.31 -1.32 -19.14
N LYS A 318 -28.44 -0.16 -19.78
CA LYS A 318 -29.66 0.21 -20.51
C LYS A 318 -29.89 -0.67 -21.73
N ASP A 319 -28.84 -0.95 -22.50
CA ASP A 319 -28.92 -1.81 -23.68
C ASP A 319 -29.33 -3.25 -23.32
N GLU A 320 -28.79 -3.76 -22.21
CA GLU A 320 -29.03 -5.13 -21.73
C GLU A 320 -30.27 -5.25 -20.82
N GLY A 321 -30.97 -4.15 -20.52
CA GLY A 321 -32.11 -4.14 -19.60
C GLY A 321 -31.75 -4.46 -18.14
N HIS A 322 -30.50 -4.24 -17.74
CA HIS A 322 -30.02 -4.44 -16.38
C HIS A 322 -30.45 -3.33 -15.43
N GLU A 323 -30.65 -3.70 -14.17
CA GLU A 323 -31.05 -2.80 -13.09
C GLU A 323 -29.85 -2.18 -12.39
N ALA A 324 -29.96 -0.90 -12.04
CA ALA A 324 -28.93 -0.14 -11.35
C ALA A 324 -29.26 -0.01 -9.85
N LEU A 325 -28.31 -0.39 -9.00
CA LEU A 325 -28.45 -0.36 -7.55
C LEU A 325 -27.29 0.40 -6.90
N PHE A 326 -27.63 1.37 -6.07
CA PHE A 326 -26.68 2.04 -5.20
C PHE A 326 -26.74 1.43 -3.80
N ILE A 327 -25.60 0.97 -3.29
CA ILE A 327 -25.50 0.21 -2.06
C ILE A 327 -24.54 0.92 -1.12
N THR A 328 -24.90 1.01 0.16
CA THR A 328 -23.99 1.49 1.21
C THR A 328 -23.82 0.39 2.25
N VAL A 329 -22.59 -0.02 2.53
CA VAL A 329 -22.26 -1.02 3.57
C VAL A 329 -21.35 -0.38 4.61
N THR A 330 -21.69 -0.54 5.89
CA THR A 330 -20.97 0.05 7.02
C THR A 330 -20.42 -1.03 7.96
N CYS A 331 -19.61 -0.63 8.93
CA CYS A 331 -19.04 -1.53 9.94
C CYS A 331 -19.94 -1.62 11.19
N PRO A 332 -19.83 -2.69 11.98
CA PRO A 332 -20.40 -2.75 13.33
C PRO A 332 -19.93 -1.63 14.26
N SER A 333 -20.73 -1.33 15.29
CA SER A 333 -20.43 -0.25 16.24
C SER A 333 -19.06 -0.37 16.92
N LYS A 334 -18.52 -1.58 17.11
CA LYS A 334 -17.20 -1.81 17.70
C LYS A 334 -16.02 -1.21 16.92
N TYR A 335 -16.22 -0.89 15.65
CA TYR A 335 -15.23 -0.21 14.80
C TYR A 335 -15.33 1.32 14.86
N HIS A 336 -16.46 1.85 15.33
CA HIS A 336 -16.73 3.29 15.33
C HIS A 336 -16.28 3.95 16.63
N ARG A 337 -15.30 4.85 16.55
CA ARG A 337 -14.72 5.54 17.71
C ARG A 337 -15.68 6.54 18.37
N ALA A 338 -16.49 7.22 17.58
CA ALA A 338 -17.30 8.34 18.07
C ALA A 338 -18.73 8.30 17.53
N PHE A 339 -19.67 8.90 18.26
CA PHE A 339 -21.02 9.09 17.76
C PHE A 339 -21.08 10.23 16.74
N SER A 340 -21.80 10.03 15.63
CA SER A 340 -21.88 10.98 14.51
C SER A 340 -22.42 12.36 14.89
N LYS A 341 -23.46 12.42 15.72
CA LYS A 341 -24.14 13.67 16.08
C LYS A 341 -23.39 14.47 17.14
N SER A 342 -22.90 13.81 18.19
CA SER A 342 -22.28 14.47 19.34
C SER A 342 -20.76 14.54 19.28
N GLY A 343 -20.10 13.67 18.51
CA GLY A 343 -18.65 13.48 18.56
C GLY A 343 -18.15 12.84 19.86
N ALA A 344 -19.06 12.44 20.76
CA ALA A 344 -18.72 11.80 22.03
C ALA A 344 -18.14 10.40 21.79
N PRO A 345 -17.22 9.91 22.66
CA PRO A 345 -16.68 8.56 22.54
C PRO A 345 -17.80 7.51 22.55
N ASN A 346 -17.71 6.53 21.65
CA ASN A 346 -18.59 5.38 21.63
C ASN A 346 -18.09 4.33 22.63
N PRO A 347 -18.85 3.97 23.68
CA PRO A 347 -18.43 2.98 24.67
C PRO A 347 -18.30 1.56 24.10
N LYS A 348 -18.90 1.28 22.93
CA LYS A 348 -18.76 -0.02 22.26
C LYS A 348 -17.47 -0.16 21.44
N TRP A 349 -16.74 0.92 21.21
CA TRP A 349 -15.54 0.89 20.40
C TRP A 349 -14.46 0.03 21.05
N GLN A 350 -13.94 -0.96 20.33
CA GLN A 350 -12.98 -1.95 20.84
C GLN A 350 -11.52 -1.58 20.51
N GLY A 351 -11.26 -0.34 20.12
CA GLY A 351 -9.93 0.06 19.66
C GLY A 351 -9.57 -0.46 18.28
N LEU A 352 -10.55 -0.90 17.49
CA LEU A 352 -10.36 -1.38 16.13
C LEU A 352 -10.15 -0.21 15.18
N MET A 353 -9.07 -0.26 14.42
CA MET A 353 -8.59 0.81 13.56
C MET A 353 -9.17 0.75 12.13
N PRO A 354 -9.07 1.84 11.35
CA PRO A 354 -9.61 1.86 9.98
C PRO A 354 -9.07 0.78 9.03
N ASP A 355 -7.82 0.35 9.17
CA ASP A 355 -7.25 -0.77 8.41
C ASP A 355 -7.89 -2.11 8.79
N GLU A 356 -8.15 -2.34 10.08
CA GLU A 356 -8.85 -3.52 10.58
C GLU A 356 -10.33 -3.53 10.15
N ALA A 357 -10.99 -2.37 10.20
CA ALA A 357 -12.35 -2.18 9.71
C ALA A 357 -12.46 -2.44 8.19
N ASN A 358 -11.49 -1.94 7.41
CA ASN A 358 -11.44 -2.21 5.97
C ASN A 358 -11.14 -3.69 5.69
N THR A 359 -10.31 -4.34 6.51
CA THR A 359 -10.06 -5.79 6.44
C THR A 359 -11.34 -6.59 6.68
N TYR A 360 -12.14 -6.21 7.68
CA TYR A 360 -13.46 -6.78 7.93
C TYR A 360 -14.39 -6.66 6.71
N LEU A 361 -14.54 -5.46 6.14
CA LEU A 361 -15.39 -5.25 4.96
C LEU A 361 -14.91 -6.08 3.75
N ASN A 362 -13.59 -6.17 3.55
CA ASN A 362 -13.03 -7.03 2.51
C ASN A 362 -13.31 -8.51 2.74
N HIS A 363 -13.25 -8.98 3.99
CA HIS A 363 -13.57 -10.36 4.33
C HIS A 363 -15.05 -10.68 4.06
N GLN A 364 -15.97 -9.82 4.49
CA GLN A 364 -17.39 -9.99 4.18
C GLN A 364 -17.62 -9.98 2.65
N TRP A 365 -16.95 -9.11 1.91
CA TRP A 365 -17.04 -9.08 0.45
C TRP A 365 -16.45 -10.32 -0.24
N GLN A 366 -15.41 -10.94 0.31
CA GLN A 366 -14.89 -12.22 -0.19
C GLN A 366 -15.96 -13.31 -0.06
N LYS A 367 -16.66 -13.37 1.06
CA LYS A 367 -17.77 -14.31 1.29
C LYS A 367 -18.94 -14.03 0.35
N THR A 368 -19.36 -12.76 0.22
CA THR A 368 -20.36 -12.32 -0.76
C THR A 368 -20.01 -12.77 -2.17
N ARG A 369 -18.78 -12.50 -2.65
CA ARG A 369 -18.34 -12.90 -4.00
C ARG A 369 -18.29 -14.42 -4.19
N ALA A 370 -17.89 -15.17 -3.16
CA ALA A 370 -17.90 -16.62 -3.21
C ALA A 370 -19.33 -17.16 -3.39
N GLU A 371 -20.31 -16.58 -2.69
CA GLU A 371 -21.71 -16.96 -2.85
C GLU A 371 -22.29 -16.50 -4.20
N PHE A 372 -21.99 -15.28 -4.64
CA PHE A 372 -22.33 -14.80 -5.97
C PHE A 372 -21.88 -15.78 -7.06
N LYS A 373 -20.64 -16.25 -6.99
CA LYS A 373 -20.12 -17.26 -7.93
C LYS A 373 -20.91 -18.56 -7.89
N ARG A 374 -21.26 -19.07 -6.69
CA ARG A 374 -22.07 -20.29 -6.53
C ARG A 374 -23.48 -20.15 -7.11
N LYS A 375 -24.05 -18.94 -7.03
CA LYS A 375 -25.40 -18.61 -7.50
C LYS A 375 -25.44 -17.97 -8.90
N ASN A 376 -24.30 -17.90 -9.59
CA ASN A 376 -24.17 -17.27 -10.90
C ASN A 376 -24.69 -15.82 -10.97
N ILE A 377 -24.36 -15.04 -9.94
CA ILE A 377 -24.67 -13.60 -9.83
C ILE A 377 -23.40 -12.83 -10.15
N ASN A 378 -23.43 -11.99 -11.18
CA ASN A 378 -22.23 -11.35 -11.71
C ASN A 378 -22.41 -9.83 -11.87
N PRO A 379 -22.57 -9.06 -10.78
CA PRO A 379 -22.72 -7.62 -10.91
C PRO A 379 -21.45 -6.98 -11.48
N TYR A 380 -21.63 -5.89 -12.21
CA TYR A 380 -20.54 -5.04 -12.67
C TYR A 380 -20.80 -3.58 -12.28
N GLY A 381 -19.75 -2.77 -12.19
CA GLY A 381 -19.83 -1.40 -11.71
C GLY A 381 -18.62 -0.99 -10.89
N PHE A 382 -18.86 -0.33 -9.76
CA PHE A 382 -17.81 0.30 -8.96
C PHE A 382 -18.03 0.13 -7.46
N ARG A 383 -16.93 0.04 -6.72
CA ARG A 383 -16.87 0.20 -5.27
C ARG A 383 -15.98 1.39 -4.93
N VAL A 384 -16.47 2.24 -4.03
CA VAL A 384 -15.77 3.39 -3.44
C VAL A 384 -15.70 3.18 -1.94
N VAL A 385 -14.52 3.34 -1.34
CA VAL A 385 -14.34 3.39 0.12
C VAL A 385 -14.17 4.82 0.55
N GLU A 386 -14.94 5.23 1.55
CA GLU A 386 -14.87 6.57 2.13
C GLU A 386 -14.75 6.47 3.66
N PRO A 387 -14.03 7.40 4.32
CA PRO A 387 -14.08 7.48 5.78
C PRO A 387 -15.41 8.07 6.26
N GLN A 388 -15.96 7.51 7.33
CA GLN A 388 -16.96 8.19 8.13
C GLN A 388 -16.31 9.31 8.95
N HIS A 389 -17.13 10.09 9.66
CA HIS A 389 -16.68 11.25 10.43
C HIS A 389 -15.59 10.93 11.47
N ASP A 390 -15.49 9.68 11.92
CA ASP A 390 -14.52 9.18 12.90
C ASP A 390 -13.37 8.39 12.25
N GLY A 391 -13.26 8.39 10.92
CA GLY A 391 -12.23 7.67 10.17
C GLY A 391 -12.58 6.21 9.85
N THR A 392 -13.69 5.67 10.35
CA THR A 392 -14.09 4.28 10.05
C THR A 392 -14.50 4.15 8.58
N PRO A 393 -13.95 3.19 7.80
CA PRO A 393 -14.34 3.01 6.42
C PRO A 393 -15.79 2.55 6.28
N HIS A 394 -16.44 3.00 5.22
CA HIS A 394 -17.68 2.45 4.68
C HIS A 394 -17.60 2.38 3.17
N TRP A 395 -18.39 1.49 2.58
CA TRP A 395 -18.38 1.24 1.13
C TRP A 395 -19.62 1.80 0.48
N HIS A 396 -19.43 2.50 -0.62
CA HIS A 396 -20.46 2.84 -1.58
C HIS A 396 -20.24 2.02 -2.84
N MET A 397 -21.27 1.30 -3.30
CA MET A 397 -21.20 0.49 -4.50
C MET A 397 -22.29 0.92 -5.47
N LEU A 398 -21.90 1.13 -6.72
CA LEU A 398 -22.82 1.26 -7.84
C LEU A 398 -22.72 -0.04 -8.64
N PHE A 399 -23.76 -0.85 -8.61
CA PHE A 399 -23.81 -2.11 -9.36
C PHE A 399 -24.95 -2.14 -10.36
N PHE A 400 -24.67 -2.79 -11.49
CA PHE A 400 -25.61 -3.16 -12.52
C PHE A 400 -25.72 -4.69 -12.55
N ILE A 401 -26.94 -5.19 -12.68
CA ILE A 401 -27.24 -6.63 -12.62
C ILE A 401 -28.51 -6.95 -13.40
N GLU A 402 -28.65 -8.18 -13.89
CA GLU A 402 -29.89 -8.70 -14.46
C GLU A 402 -31.07 -8.53 -13.48
N ALA A 403 -32.23 -8.09 -13.98
CA ALA A 403 -33.38 -7.70 -13.15
C ALA A 403 -33.86 -8.84 -12.24
N GLU A 404 -33.84 -10.08 -12.74
CA GLU A 404 -34.29 -11.28 -12.03
C GLU A 404 -33.35 -11.66 -10.87
N LYS A 405 -32.10 -11.19 -10.90
CA LYS A 405 -31.08 -11.48 -9.88
C LYS A 405 -30.94 -10.37 -8.84
N LEU A 406 -31.64 -9.25 -9.02
CA LEU A 406 -31.51 -8.06 -8.17
C LEU A 406 -31.82 -8.36 -6.71
N GLU A 407 -32.94 -9.02 -6.43
CA GLU A 407 -33.37 -9.35 -5.06
C GLU A 407 -32.41 -10.33 -4.39
N ILE A 408 -32.00 -11.39 -5.11
CA ILE A 408 -31.05 -12.38 -4.60
C ILE A 408 -29.70 -11.72 -4.28
N MET A 409 -29.24 -10.79 -5.12
CA MET A 409 -28.02 -10.03 -4.87
C MET A 409 -28.13 -9.20 -3.58
N GLN A 410 -29.26 -8.51 -3.37
CA GLN A 410 -29.51 -7.73 -2.16
C GLN A 410 -29.51 -8.62 -0.91
N ASP A 411 -30.16 -9.77 -0.97
CA ASP A 411 -30.26 -10.68 0.17
C ASP A 411 -28.91 -11.24 0.58
N ILE A 412 -28.06 -11.61 -0.38
CA ILE A 412 -26.71 -12.10 -0.09
C ILE A 412 -25.83 -10.98 0.51
N ILE A 413 -25.90 -9.77 -0.04
CA ILE A 413 -25.15 -8.62 0.51
C ILE A 413 -25.63 -8.32 1.93
N ARG A 414 -26.95 -8.27 2.15
CA ARG A 414 -27.57 -8.01 3.46
C ARG A 414 -27.18 -9.08 4.47
N HIS A 415 -27.22 -10.36 4.08
CA HIS A 415 -26.82 -11.48 4.91
C HIS A 415 -25.40 -11.31 5.45
N TYR A 416 -24.41 -11.11 4.56
CA TYR A 416 -23.03 -10.95 5.00
C TYR A 416 -22.75 -9.61 5.68
N ALA A 417 -23.49 -8.54 5.35
CA ALA A 417 -23.36 -7.27 6.07
C ALA A 417 -23.79 -7.38 7.54
N LEU A 418 -24.82 -8.19 7.82
CA LEU A 418 -25.41 -8.41 9.14
C LEU A 418 -24.90 -9.66 9.86
N GLU A 419 -24.02 -10.46 9.25
CA GLU A 419 -23.52 -11.70 9.84
C GLU A 419 -22.81 -11.49 11.19
N VAL A 420 -22.08 -10.37 11.33
CA VAL A 420 -21.38 -10.00 12.56
C VAL A 420 -22.09 -8.85 13.24
N ASP A 421 -22.48 -9.04 14.51
CA ASP A 421 -23.19 -8.06 15.33
C ASP A 421 -24.45 -7.50 14.62
N GLY A 422 -25.22 -8.34 13.93
CA GLY A 422 -26.42 -7.91 13.18
C GLY A 422 -27.65 -7.62 14.05
N ASP A 423 -27.60 -8.03 15.30
CA ASP A 423 -28.62 -7.84 16.33
C ASP A 423 -28.43 -6.53 17.13
N GLU A 424 -27.32 -5.81 16.93
CA GLU A 424 -27.12 -4.54 17.61
C GLU A 424 -28.15 -3.49 17.19
N LYS A 425 -28.53 -2.63 18.14
CA LYS A 425 -29.52 -1.56 17.91
C LYS A 425 -29.14 -0.72 16.69
N GLY A 426 -30.01 -0.70 15.68
CA GLY A 426 -29.82 0.07 14.46
C GLY A 426 -29.08 -0.66 13.34
N ALA A 427 -28.59 -1.89 13.54
CA ALA A 427 -27.86 -2.61 12.50
C ALA A 427 -28.74 -2.95 11.30
N GLN A 428 -29.95 -3.45 11.53
CA GLN A 428 -30.88 -3.82 10.47
C GLN A 428 -31.17 -2.64 9.53
N GLU A 429 -31.22 -1.41 10.06
CA GLU A 429 -31.50 -0.20 9.31
C GLU A 429 -30.27 0.47 8.70
N ASN A 430 -29.11 0.39 9.36
CA ASN A 430 -27.93 1.22 9.01
C ASN A 430 -26.74 0.42 8.48
N ARG A 431 -26.71 -0.90 8.64
CA ARG A 431 -25.56 -1.72 8.23
C ARG A 431 -25.45 -1.85 6.72
N CYS A 432 -26.60 -1.96 6.05
CA CYS A 432 -26.68 -2.05 4.61
C CYS A 432 -27.93 -1.31 4.09
N ASP A 433 -27.71 -0.31 3.24
CA ASP A 433 -28.75 0.47 2.60
C ASP A 433 -28.75 0.20 1.09
N PHE A 434 -29.93 0.00 0.51
CA PHE A 434 -30.11 -0.28 -0.91
C PHE A 434 -31.02 0.78 -1.53
N LYS A 435 -30.53 1.43 -2.57
CA LYS A 435 -31.25 2.45 -3.33
C LYS A 435 -31.30 2.07 -4.79
N LYS A 436 -32.44 1.55 -5.24
CA LYS A 436 -32.69 1.32 -6.66
C LYS A 436 -32.69 2.67 -7.37
N ILE A 437 -31.89 2.78 -8.43
CA ILE A 437 -31.74 4.02 -9.17
C ILE A 437 -32.87 4.11 -10.18
N ASP A 438 -33.68 5.17 -10.06
CA ASP A 438 -34.74 5.50 -11.02
C ASP A 438 -34.15 6.40 -12.13
N PRO A 439 -34.09 5.93 -13.38
CA PRO A 439 -33.57 6.71 -14.51
C PRO A 439 -34.26 8.06 -14.72
N ASN A 440 -35.51 8.20 -14.26
CA ASN A 440 -36.27 9.45 -14.40
C ASN A 440 -35.87 10.50 -13.36
N LYS A 441 -35.27 10.10 -12.24
CA LYS A 441 -34.86 11.00 -11.15
C LYS A 441 -33.39 11.39 -11.22
N GLY A 442 -32.58 10.61 -11.92
CA GLY A 442 -31.16 10.89 -12.10
C GLY A 442 -30.41 9.72 -12.73
N SER A 443 -29.24 10.01 -13.29
CA SER A 443 -28.39 8.97 -13.87
C SER A 443 -27.69 8.14 -12.79
N ALA A 444 -27.48 6.86 -13.06
CA ALA A 444 -26.70 5.98 -12.19
C ALA A 444 -25.28 6.52 -11.94
N THR A 445 -24.66 7.06 -13.00
CA THR A 445 -23.38 7.77 -12.91
C THR A 445 -23.44 8.95 -11.94
N GLY A 446 -24.55 9.70 -11.91
CA GLY A 446 -24.75 10.82 -10.99
C GLY A 446 -24.73 10.41 -9.51
N TYR A 447 -25.22 9.22 -9.18
CA TYR A 447 -25.21 8.71 -7.80
C TYR A 447 -23.80 8.47 -7.29
N ILE A 448 -22.90 7.91 -8.11
CA ILE A 448 -21.51 7.64 -7.71
C ILE A 448 -20.59 8.87 -7.89
N LEU A 449 -20.94 9.79 -8.80
CA LEU A 449 -20.14 10.98 -9.14
C LEU A 449 -19.77 11.80 -7.90
N LYS A 450 -20.73 12.03 -7.00
CA LYS A 450 -20.49 12.75 -5.75
C LYS A 450 -19.34 12.15 -4.94
N TYR A 451 -19.28 10.82 -4.88
CA TYR A 451 -18.27 10.09 -4.12
C TYR A 451 -16.92 10.10 -4.84
N ILE A 452 -16.91 10.08 -6.18
CA ILE A 452 -15.68 10.24 -6.97
C ILE A 452 -15.07 11.63 -6.72
N VAL A 453 -15.86 12.69 -6.90
CA VAL A 453 -15.38 14.08 -6.74
C VAL A 453 -14.92 14.34 -5.31
N LYS A 454 -15.72 13.96 -4.30
CA LYS A 454 -15.41 14.17 -2.88
C LYS A 454 -14.09 13.53 -2.46
N ASN A 455 -13.75 12.38 -3.02
CA ASN A 455 -12.58 11.59 -2.64
C ASN A 455 -11.31 11.91 -3.46
N ILE A 456 -11.41 12.68 -4.56
CA ILE A 456 -10.27 12.96 -5.45
C ILE A 456 -9.75 14.40 -5.26
N ASP A 457 -10.56 15.40 -5.57
CA ASP A 457 -10.15 16.82 -5.55
C ASP A 457 -11.14 17.73 -4.80
N GLY A 458 -12.39 17.28 -4.59
CA GLY A 458 -13.45 18.06 -3.97
C GLY A 458 -13.95 19.22 -4.84
N GLU A 459 -13.38 19.42 -6.03
CA GLU A 459 -13.62 20.60 -6.84
C GLU A 459 -15.08 20.68 -7.30
N GLY A 460 -15.72 21.83 -7.13
CA GLY A 460 -17.09 22.08 -7.56
C GLY A 460 -18.20 21.56 -6.62
N LEU A 461 -17.85 20.99 -5.45
CA LEU A 461 -18.83 20.53 -4.47
C LEU A 461 -19.23 21.58 -3.41
N GLY A 462 -18.54 22.71 -3.34
CA GLY A 462 -18.81 23.76 -2.35
C GLY A 462 -18.48 23.29 -0.92
N THR A 463 -19.48 23.25 -0.04
CA THR A 463 -19.34 22.78 1.34
C THR A 463 -19.88 21.35 1.54
N ASP A 464 -19.24 20.57 2.40
CA ASP A 464 -19.70 19.22 2.74
C ASP A 464 -20.90 19.24 3.73
N LYS A 465 -21.42 18.05 4.08
CA LYS A 465 -22.54 17.91 5.03
C LYS A 465 -22.27 18.45 6.44
N PHE A 466 -21.01 18.76 6.75
CA PHE A 466 -20.56 19.30 8.03
C PHE A 466 -20.14 20.78 7.92
N GLY A 467 -20.35 21.42 6.76
CA GLY A 467 -20.00 22.81 6.50
C GLY A 467 -18.53 23.05 6.15
N ASN A 468 -17.73 22.00 5.95
CA ASN A 468 -16.32 22.13 5.59
C ASN A 468 -16.15 22.37 4.09
N ASP A 469 -15.13 23.13 3.72
CA ASP A 469 -14.72 23.29 2.32
C ASP A 469 -14.35 21.93 1.70
N SER A 470 -14.92 21.64 0.53
CA SER A 470 -14.79 20.36 -0.15
C SER A 470 -13.36 20.02 -0.58
N VAL A 471 -12.50 21.00 -0.85
CA VAL A 471 -11.09 20.79 -1.18
C VAL A 471 -10.31 20.35 0.07
N LEU A 472 -10.56 21.01 1.21
CA LEU A 472 -9.97 20.61 2.49
C LEU A 472 -10.43 19.20 2.91
N VAL A 473 -11.68 18.85 2.61
CA VAL A 473 -12.21 17.51 2.83
C VAL A 473 -11.49 16.47 1.97
N ALA A 474 -11.28 16.74 0.68
CA ALA A 474 -10.56 15.83 -0.20
C ALA A 474 -9.12 15.60 0.27
N GLN A 475 -8.42 16.64 0.75
CA GLN A 475 -7.07 16.51 1.34
C GLN A 475 -7.05 15.60 2.58
N ARG A 476 -8.05 15.72 3.46
CA ARG A 476 -8.17 14.87 4.65
C ARG A 476 -8.48 13.42 4.30
N ILE A 477 -9.32 13.21 3.29
CA ILE A 477 -9.64 11.88 2.77
C ILE A 477 -8.42 11.24 2.11
N ASP A 478 -7.64 11.98 1.31
CA ASP A 478 -6.36 11.50 0.74
C ASP A 478 -5.36 11.14 1.85
N ALA A 479 -5.25 11.97 2.89
CA ALA A 479 -4.40 11.69 4.05
C ALA A 479 -4.85 10.43 4.80
N TRP A 480 -6.16 10.26 5.02
CA TRP A 480 -6.75 9.07 5.62
C TRP A 480 -6.44 7.81 4.78
N ALA A 481 -6.75 7.84 3.48
CA ALA A 481 -6.54 6.70 2.58
C ALA A 481 -5.06 6.31 2.50
N SER A 482 -4.17 7.31 2.45
CA SER A 482 -2.72 7.10 2.44
C SER A 482 -2.20 6.54 3.77
N CYS A 483 -2.68 7.04 4.91
CA CYS A 483 -2.29 6.58 6.25
C CYS A 483 -2.63 5.09 6.46
N TRP A 484 -3.85 4.71 6.08
CA TRP A 484 -4.38 3.36 6.30
C TRP A 484 -4.14 2.40 5.12
N CYS A 485 -3.47 2.87 4.06
CA CYS A 485 -3.22 2.12 2.82
C CYS A 485 -4.50 1.56 2.18
N ILE A 486 -5.58 2.37 2.15
CA ILE A 486 -6.90 1.95 1.67
C ILE A 486 -7.08 2.36 0.20
N ARG A 487 -7.26 1.36 -0.68
CA ARG A 487 -7.68 1.60 -2.07
C ARG A 487 -9.12 2.09 -2.08
N GLN A 488 -9.32 3.36 -2.41
CA GLN A 488 -10.64 3.98 -2.46
C GLN A 488 -11.50 3.44 -3.61
N PHE A 489 -10.99 3.45 -4.85
CA PHE A 489 -11.76 3.11 -6.05
C PHE A 489 -11.44 1.73 -6.61
N GLN A 490 -12.47 0.95 -6.93
CA GLN A 490 -12.35 -0.36 -7.56
C GLN A 490 -13.45 -0.53 -8.61
N GLN A 491 -13.07 -0.84 -9.85
CA GLN A 491 -14.01 -1.34 -10.85
C GLN A 491 -14.31 -2.82 -10.58
N ILE A 492 -15.57 -3.22 -10.70
CA ILE A 492 -16.04 -4.61 -10.63
C ILE A 492 -16.58 -5.00 -12.00
N GLY A 493 -16.12 -6.13 -12.56
CA GLY A 493 -16.50 -6.58 -13.89
C GLY A 493 -15.94 -5.71 -15.04
N GLY A 494 -16.40 -5.99 -16.26
CA GLY A 494 -16.01 -5.25 -17.47
C GLY A 494 -14.59 -5.52 -17.98
N ALA A 495 -14.26 -4.86 -19.08
CA ALA A 495 -12.98 -4.97 -19.79
C ALA A 495 -11.79 -4.35 -19.05
N SER A 496 -10.59 -4.79 -19.41
CA SER A 496 -9.33 -4.34 -18.80
C SER A 496 -9.10 -2.86 -19.06
N VAL A 497 -8.93 -2.08 -17.99
CA VAL A 497 -8.59 -0.65 -18.09
C VAL A 497 -7.17 -0.47 -18.62
N SER A 498 -6.25 -1.38 -18.31
CA SER A 498 -4.87 -1.31 -18.80
C SER A 498 -4.78 -1.47 -20.32
N VAL A 499 -5.55 -2.40 -20.90
CA VAL A 499 -5.63 -2.53 -22.37
C VAL A 499 -6.25 -1.28 -22.99
N TRP A 500 -7.29 -0.71 -22.37
CA TRP A 500 -7.89 0.57 -22.79
C TRP A 500 -6.87 1.71 -22.81
N ARG A 501 -6.10 1.89 -21.74
CA ARG A 501 -5.03 2.90 -21.67
C ARG A 501 -3.95 2.69 -22.72
N GLU A 502 -3.59 1.42 -22.97
CA GLU A 502 -2.56 1.09 -23.94
C GLU A 502 -3.01 1.32 -25.38
N LEU A 503 -4.29 1.04 -25.71
CA LEU A 503 -4.90 1.39 -26.99
C LEU A 503 -4.84 2.91 -27.26
N ARG A 504 -5.06 3.75 -26.24
CA ARG A 504 -5.01 5.22 -26.36
C ARG A 504 -3.61 5.79 -26.62
N ARG A 505 -2.55 4.97 -26.51
CA ARG A 505 -1.20 5.37 -26.94
C ARG A 505 -1.06 5.38 -28.45
N ILE A 506 -1.92 4.63 -29.16
CA ILE A 506 -1.86 4.48 -30.61
C ILE A 506 -2.65 5.63 -31.26
N ARG A 507 -1.92 6.60 -31.80
CA ARG A 507 -2.48 7.82 -32.41
C ARG A 507 -2.79 7.71 -33.91
N THR A 508 -2.29 6.67 -34.56
CA THR A 508 -2.45 6.43 -36.00
C THR A 508 -3.30 5.19 -36.27
N LYS A 509 -3.91 5.13 -37.45
CA LYS A 509 -4.56 3.90 -37.93
C LYS A 509 -3.55 2.75 -37.97
N LEU A 510 -3.97 1.57 -37.55
CA LEU A 510 -3.09 0.41 -37.43
C LEU A 510 -2.87 -0.33 -38.75
N PHE A 511 -3.87 -0.36 -39.63
CA PHE A 511 -3.80 -1.10 -40.88
C PHE A 511 -3.68 -0.16 -42.08
N LYS A 512 -3.15 -0.68 -43.20
CA LYS A 512 -2.87 0.11 -44.40
C LYS A 512 -4.13 0.48 -45.18
N THR A 513 -5.17 -0.37 -45.12
CA THR A 513 -6.42 -0.15 -45.86
C THR A 513 -7.57 0.22 -44.93
N ASP A 514 -8.49 1.07 -45.40
CA ASP A 514 -9.69 1.43 -44.63
C ASP A 514 -10.61 0.23 -44.41
N ALA A 515 -10.64 -0.74 -45.34
CA ALA A 515 -11.43 -1.96 -45.19
C ALA A 515 -10.95 -2.84 -44.01
N GLU A 516 -9.63 -3.02 -43.84
CA GLU A 516 -9.06 -3.75 -42.70
C GLU A 516 -9.27 -2.99 -41.39
N ASN A 517 -9.08 -1.67 -41.39
CA ASN A 517 -9.33 -0.84 -40.22
C ASN A 517 -10.80 -0.90 -39.77
N ASN A 518 -11.76 -0.90 -40.70
CA ASN A 518 -13.18 -0.93 -40.36
C ASN A 518 -13.65 -2.30 -39.84
N SER A 519 -13.02 -3.39 -40.30
CA SER A 519 -13.40 -4.76 -39.93
C SER A 519 -12.62 -5.31 -38.72
N SER A 520 -11.46 -4.73 -38.39
CA SER A 520 -10.61 -5.21 -37.31
C SER A 520 -11.16 -4.85 -35.93
N MET A 521 -11.36 -5.86 -35.08
CA MET A 521 -11.70 -5.67 -33.67
C MET A 521 -10.66 -4.81 -32.93
N LEU A 522 -9.38 -4.91 -33.29
CA LEU A 522 -8.33 -4.11 -32.65
C LEU A 522 -8.50 -2.62 -32.94
N GLU A 523 -8.79 -2.25 -34.18
CA GLU A 523 -9.00 -0.86 -34.57
C GLU A 523 -10.34 -0.33 -34.03
N GLN A 524 -11.40 -1.15 -34.00
CA GLN A 524 -12.66 -0.79 -33.34
C GLN A 524 -12.46 -0.51 -31.84
N ALA A 525 -11.70 -1.36 -31.15
CA ALA A 525 -11.36 -1.13 -29.74
C ALA A 525 -10.50 0.13 -29.55
N ARG A 526 -9.54 0.39 -30.45
CA ARG A 526 -8.70 1.60 -30.43
C ARG A 526 -9.54 2.86 -30.63
N LEU A 527 -10.45 2.85 -31.61
CA LEU A 527 -11.36 3.96 -31.90
C LEU A 527 -12.32 4.23 -30.74
N ALA A 528 -12.90 3.18 -30.14
CA ALA A 528 -13.72 3.32 -28.95
C ALA A 528 -12.91 3.91 -27.78
N ALA A 529 -11.68 3.44 -27.59
CA ALA A 529 -10.78 3.95 -26.57
C ALA A 529 -10.42 5.43 -26.77
N ASP A 530 -10.08 5.86 -27.99
CA ASP A 530 -9.71 7.23 -28.31
C ASP A 530 -10.90 8.20 -28.17
N ASN A 531 -12.10 7.77 -28.60
CA ASN A 531 -13.35 8.53 -28.47
C ASN A 531 -13.97 8.52 -27.07
N SER A 532 -13.32 7.86 -26.10
CA SER A 532 -13.84 7.72 -24.73
C SER A 532 -15.20 7.00 -24.66
N ASP A 533 -15.43 6.07 -25.59
CA ASP A 533 -16.58 5.18 -25.60
C ASP A 533 -16.27 3.87 -24.86
N TRP A 534 -16.46 3.89 -23.54
CA TRP A 534 -16.24 2.72 -22.70
C TRP A 534 -17.21 1.57 -23.00
N GLN A 535 -18.43 1.88 -23.46
CA GLN A 535 -19.44 0.88 -23.84
C GLN A 535 -19.00 0.12 -25.09
N GLY A 536 -18.68 0.84 -26.17
CA GLY A 536 -18.20 0.25 -27.42
C GLY A 536 -16.94 -0.59 -27.19
N TYR A 537 -16.00 -0.12 -26.37
CA TYR A 537 -14.83 -0.90 -26.01
C TYR A 537 -15.17 -2.21 -25.28
N ASN A 538 -16.09 -2.18 -24.31
CA ASN A 538 -16.51 -3.40 -23.63
C ASN A 538 -17.16 -4.38 -24.60
N ASN A 539 -18.01 -3.91 -25.51
CA ASN A 539 -18.67 -4.74 -26.52
C ASN A 539 -17.64 -5.45 -27.40
N VAL A 540 -16.66 -4.71 -27.94
CA VAL A 540 -15.57 -5.29 -28.75
C VAL A 540 -14.73 -6.28 -27.93
N MET A 541 -14.56 -6.05 -26.63
CA MET A 541 -13.79 -6.92 -25.73
C MET A 541 -14.56 -8.14 -25.21
N GLY A 542 -15.70 -8.49 -25.82
CA GLY A 542 -16.52 -9.65 -25.46
C GLY A 542 -17.56 -9.35 -24.36
N GLY A 543 -17.97 -8.08 -24.23
CA GLY A 543 -18.99 -7.63 -23.28
C GLY A 543 -18.51 -7.55 -21.82
N VAL A 544 -19.47 -7.25 -20.93
CA VAL A 544 -19.22 -7.05 -19.49
C VAL A 544 -18.92 -8.35 -18.73
N PHE A 545 -19.47 -9.47 -19.21
CA PHE A 545 -19.30 -10.81 -18.60
C PHE A 545 -18.18 -11.64 -19.22
N GLY A 546 -17.48 -11.10 -20.24
CA GLY A 546 -16.36 -11.78 -20.89
C GLY A 546 -15.24 -12.14 -19.91
N LYS A 547 -14.85 -13.42 -19.87
CA LYS A 547 -13.74 -13.90 -19.04
C LYS A 547 -12.42 -13.33 -19.55
N SER A 548 -11.53 -12.94 -18.63
CA SER A 548 -10.23 -12.32 -18.97
C SER A 548 -9.42 -13.13 -20.00
N LYS A 549 -9.39 -14.46 -19.86
CA LYS A 549 -8.67 -15.35 -20.78
C LYS A 549 -9.22 -15.39 -22.21
N ASP A 550 -10.51 -15.09 -22.36
CA ASP A 550 -11.25 -15.20 -23.62
C ASP A 550 -11.37 -13.82 -24.31
N ARG A 551 -10.82 -12.76 -23.70
CA ARG A 551 -10.82 -11.43 -24.29
C ARG A 551 -9.88 -11.37 -25.51
N PRO A 552 -10.30 -10.70 -26.59
CA PRO A 552 -9.60 -10.72 -27.88
C PRO A 552 -8.26 -9.99 -27.85
N ILE A 553 -8.17 -8.92 -27.06
CA ILE A 553 -6.98 -8.07 -26.93
C ILE A 553 -6.42 -8.25 -25.52
N LYS A 554 -5.11 -8.47 -25.42
CA LYS A 554 -4.38 -8.62 -24.15
C LYS A 554 -3.18 -7.68 -24.13
N LEU A 555 -2.60 -7.48 -22.95
CA LEU A 555 -1.31 -6.81 -22.86
C LEU A 555 -0.21 -7.74 -23.38
N HIS A 556 0.68 -7.18 -24.21
CA HIS A 556 1.91 -7.82 -24.64
C HIS A 556 3.04 -7.42 -23.70
N TYR A 557 3.71 -8.43 -23.15
CA TYR A 557 4.84 -8.27 -22.24
C TYR A 557 6.09 -8.84 -22.87
N GLU A 558 7.22 -8.18 -22.67
CA GLU A 558 8.54 -8.70 -23.02
C GLU A 558 9.42 -8.72 -21.78
N LEU A 559 10.46 -9.55 -21.81
CA LEU A 559 11.51 -9.50 -20.81
C LEU A 559 12.14 -8.11 -20.83
N ASN A 560 12.44 -7.61 -19.65
CA ASN A 560 13.17 -6.38 -19.50
C ASN A 560 14.64 -6.69 -19.79
N ILE A 561 15.17 -6.19 -20.90
CA ILE A 561 16.53 -6.45 -21.35
C ILE A 561 17.26 -5.11 -21.42
N ASP A 562 18.50 -5.10 -20.96
CA ASP A 562 19.46 -4.03 -21.26
C ASP A 562 19.91 -4.20 -22.72
N GLU A 563 19.56 -3.25 -23.58
CA GLU A 563 19.83 -3.36 -25.02
C GLU A 563 21.32 -3.19 -25.37
N GLN A 564 22.14 -2.66 -24.47
CA GLN A 564 23.59 -2.54 -24.69
C GLN A 564 24.31 -3.85 -24.39
N THR A 565 23.94 -4.50 -23.29
CA THR A 565 24.59 -5.75 -22.84
C THR A 565 23.88 -7.00 -23.34
N GLY A 566 22.61 -6.89 -23.71
CA GLY A 566 21.73 -8.02 -24.05
C GLY A 566 21.26 -8.80 -22.81
N GLU A 567 21.58 -8.34 -21.60
CA GLU A 567 21.25 -9.05 -20.37
C GLU A 567 19.80 -8.84 -19.94
N CYS A 568 19.14 -9.92 -19.51
CA CYS A 568 17.81 -9.85 -18.93
C CYS A 568 17.89 -9.26 -17.51
N LEU A 569 17.25 -8.12 -17.29
CA LEU A 569 17.25 -7.40 -16.03
C LEU A 569 16.42 -8.13 -14.96
N PRO A 570 17.07 -8.63 -13.90
CA PRO A 570 16.37 -9.26 -12.80
C PRO A 570 15.71 -8.24 -11.87
N SER A 571 14.78 -8.71 -11.05
CA SER A 571 14.21 -7.94 -9.97
C SER A 571 15.31 -7.59 -8.96
N TYR A 572 15.22 -6.39 -8.39
CA TYR A 572 16.29 -5.83 -7.56
C TYR A 572 16.67 -6.73 -6.36
N TYR A 573 15.68 -7.41 -5.78
CA TYR A 573 15.87 -8.28 -4.62
C TYR A 573 15.91 -9.76 -5.01
N ASP A 574 14.87 -10.26 -5.67
CA ASP A 574 14.62 -11.70 -5.83
C ASP A 574 15.35 -12.35 -7.02
N GLY A 575 16.00 -11.55 -7.87
CA GLY A 575 16.80 -12.06 -8.98
C GLY A 575 15.96 -12.60 -10.15
N GLU A 576 14.64 -12.42 -10.12
CA GLU A 576 13.72 -12.96 -11.13
C GLU A 576 13.64 -12.05 -12.34
N PHE A 577 13.67 -12.60 -13.54
CA PHE A 577 13.57 -11.77 -14.74
C PHE A 577 12.29 -10.94 -14.73
N THR A 578 12.46 -9.64 -14.88
CA THR A 578 11.32 -8.72 -14.90
C THR A 578 10.74 -8.65 -16.30
N THR A 579 9.43 -8.51 -16.41
CA THR A 579 8.73 -8.26 -17.68
C THR A 579 8.19 -6.84 -17.72
N LYS A 580 8.25 -6.18 -18.87
CA LYS A 580 7.63 -4.88 -19.11
C LYS A 580 6.53 -4.97 -20.16
N VAL A 581 5.46 -4.21 -19.97
CA VAL A 581 4.45 -4.02 -21.03
C VAL A 581 5.14 -3.34 -22.21
N LYS A 582 5.02 -3.94 -23.40
CA LYS A 582 5.53 -3.40 -24.67
C LYS A 582 4.43 -3.03 -25.65
N GLY A 583 3.25 -3.63 -25.47
CA GLY A 583 2.02 -3.13 -26.06
C GLY A 583 0.86 -4.09 -25.96
N LEU A 584 0.29 -4.45 -27.10
CA LEU A 584 -0.93 -5.24 -27.20
C LEU A 584 -0.69 -6.56 -27.92
N TRP A 585 -1.36 -7.61 -27.49
CA TRP A 585 -1.40 -8.90 -28.15
C TRP A 585 -2.80 -9.11 -28.73
N PHE A 586 -2.88 -9.37 -30.03
CA PHE A 586 -4.13 -9.58 -30.75
C PHE A 586 -3.92 -10.54 -31.92
N ALA A 587 -4.82 -11.52 -32.09
CA ALA A 587 -4.81 -12.49 -33.20
C ALA A 587 -3.44 -13.18 -33.45
N GLY A 588 -2.69 -13.48 -32.39
CA GLY A 588 -1.39 -14.15 -32.49
C GLY A 588 -0.23 -13.22 -32.86
N GLN A 589 -0.45 -11.91 -32.90
CA GLN A 589 0.55 -10.90 -33.23
C GLN A 589 0.70 -9.88 -32.10
N ALA A 590 1.94 -9.39 -31.93
CA ALA A 590 2.26 -8.29 -31.04
C ALA A 590 2.17 -6.95 -31.77
N PHE A 591 1.47 -5.99 -31.19
CA PHE A 591 1.35 -4.61 -31.63
C PHE A 591 2.06 -3.73 -30.61
N LEU A 592 3.22 -3.19 -31.00
CA LEU A 592 4.05 -2.38 -30.13
C LEU A 592 3.46 -0.97 -29.99
N THR A 593 3.32 -0.52 -28.74
CA THR A 593 2.80 0.80 -28.37
C THR A 593 3.82 1.62 -27.59
N ARG A 594 4.86 0.96 -27.05
CA ARG A 594 5.95 1.56 -26.30
C ARG A 594 7.25 1.37 -27.07
N VAL A 595 7.47 2.28 -28.00
CA VAL A 595 8.60 2.24 -28.94
C VAL A 595 9.86 2.91 -28.38
N TYR A 596 9.69 3.87 -27.47
CA TYR A 596 10.80 4.63 -26.89
C TYR A 596 11.32 3.99 -25.61
N GLN A 597 12.62 4.08 -25.44
CA GLN A 597 13.30 3.82 -24.18
C GLN A 597 13.43 5.13 -23.42
N TRP A 598 13.26 5.09 -22.10
CA TRP A 598 13.29 6.29 -21.28
C TRP A 598 14.28 6.12 -20.13
N ARG A 599 15.18 7.09 -19.98
CA ARG A 599 16.11 7.18 -18.84
C ARG A 599 15.83 8.42 -18.03
N VAL A 600 15.90 8.29 -16.70
CA VAL A 600 15.76 9.44 -15.80
C VAL A 600 17.14 10.01 -15.49
N GLN A 601 17.22 11.34 -15.54
CA GLN A 601 18.38 12.12 -15.17
C GLN A 601 17.93 13.18 -14.17
N LYS A 602 18.72 13.41 -13.11
CA LYS A 602 18.51 14.56 -12.24
C LYS A 602 18.81 15.82 -13.04
N ALA A 603 17.93 16.83 -12.95
CA ALA A 603 18.00 18.02 -13.80
C ALA A 603 19.31 18.80 -13.62
#